data_AF-A0A9D6NJQ2-F1
#
_entry.id   AF-A0A9D6NJQ2-F1
#
_cell.length_a   1.000
_cell.length_b   1.000
_cell.length_c   1.000
_cell.angle_alpha   90.00
_cell.angle_beta   90.00
_cell.angle_gamma   90.00
#
_symmetry.space_group_name_H-M   'P 1'
#
loop_
_entity.id
_entity.type
_entity.pdbx_description
1 polymer ?
#
loop_
_entity_poly.entity_id
_entity_poly.type
_entity_poly.pdbx_seq_one_letter_code
_entity_poly.pdbx_strand_id
1 'polypeptide(L)'
;MPMISTSPVPAAAKAGSNARAGNRSYEPHDQVLLGSRPEPLLLIPPPSPRQQVQVDLQGFLRQLESQMGDVVVSYAEVDDNLSSLNGRVPTGPELVAMADTLQEQSGVPFEYIRDGCYARAHMMAESFRQHGINSAKIFVKGSLGCENKYQDVQWWYHVAPLVWIEDEATGRPVPRVIDPSFGEKPLEPAEWIRRFNQGGEIEVDIVSSPQYYPVGYGRRDRTLEAHLPDAVDVSQGYAEDLHGLKQRHGEQTGPFLEPHWDYPGSGGSYRYADQDETIYPEGVLVGRQLLDRLPQLQPAVSPSWDSRPEGWEQRFRRREP
;
A
#
# COMPACT_ATOMS: atom_id res chain seq x y z
N MET A 1 -9.94 53.08 -27.13
CA MET A 1 -9.81 54.39 -26.42
C MET A 1 -11.22 54.88 -26.14
N PRO A 2 -11.59 55.16 -24.88
CA PRO A 2 -11.00 56.17 -23.95
C PRO A 2 -10.26 55.50 -22.76
N MET A 3 -9.11 56.01 -22.29
CA MET A 3 -8.86 57.10 -21.30
C MET A 3 -9.19 56.73 -19.82
N ILE A 4 -8.21 56.04 -19.21
CA ILE A 4 -7.58 56.19 -17.88
C ILE A 4 -8.29 57.08 -16.85
N SER A 5 -8.50 56.53 -15.65
CA SER A 5 -8.41 57.29 -14.38
C SER A 5 -7.84 56.39 -13.28
N THR A 6 -6.66 56.75 -12.78
CA THR A 6 -5.96 56.14 -11.64
C THR A 6 -5.76 57.19 -10.56
N SER A 7 -6.05 56.87 -9.30
CA SER A 7 -5.59 57.59 -8.11
C SER A 7 -5.90 56.81 -6.82
N PRO A 8 -5.20 57.06 -5.70
CA PRO A 8 -4.43 56.00 -5.03
C PRO A 8 -4.83 55.67 -3.57
N VAL A 9 -4.12 54.65 -3.06
CA VAL A 9 -3.99 54.11 -1.69
C VAL A 9 -3.80 55.19 -0.60
N PRO A 10 -4.15 54.87 0.66
CA PRO A 10 -3.20 55.15 1.74
C PRO A 10 -2.91 53.92 2.62
N ALA A 11 -1.61 53.77 2.89
CA ALA A 11 -1.05 52.89 3.90
C ALA A 11 -1.19 53.52 5.29
N ALA A 12 -1.38 52.69 6.31
CA ALA A 12 -1.19 53.09 7.71
C ALA A 12 -0.35 52.02 8.43
N ALA A 13 0.86 52.43 8.82
CA ALA A 13 1.71 51.75 9.77
C ALA A 13 1.64 52.48 11.12
N LYS A 14 1.74 51.72 12.22
CA LYS A 14 2.44 51.99 13.50
C LYS A 14 1.99 50.94 14.54
N ALA A 15 2.88 50.07 15.00
CA ALA A 15 3.86 50.24 16.08
C ALA A 15 3.24 50.12 17.48
N GLY A 16 3.76 49.18 18.29
CA GLY A 16 3.35 49.02 19.69
C GLY A 16 3.95 47.78 20.35
N SER A 17 5.16 47.93 20.88
CA SER A 17 5.90 47.04 21.77
C SER A 17 5.09 46.55 23.00
N ASN A 18 5.38 45.35 23.49
CA ASN A 18 5.88 45.17 24.86
C ASN A 18 6.38 43.75 25.14
N ALA A 19 7.60 43.71 25.67
CA ALA A 19 8.24 42.56 26.28
C ALA A 19 7.55 42.15 27.60
N ARG A 20 7.55 40.86 27.91
CA ARG A 20 7.80 40.43 29.29
C ARG A 20 8.36 39.02 29.36
N ALA A 21 9.58 38.96 29.89
CA ALA A 21 10.27 37.77 30.34
C ALA A 21 9.52 37.09 31.50
N GLY A 22 9.58 35.77 31.54
CA GLY A 22 9.13 34.94 32.64
C GLY A 22 9.94 33.65 32.68
N ASN A 23 11.14 33.73 33.24
CA ASN A 23 11.92 32.57 33.67
C ASN A 23 11.10 31.73 34.64
N ARG A 24 10.89 30.44 34.33
CA ARG A 24 10.58 29.43 35.35
C ARG A 24 11.75 28.46 35.43
N SER A 25 12.55 28.66 36.47
CA SER A 25 13.51 27.72 37.02
C SER A 25 12.79 26.43 37.43
N TYR A 26 13.30 25.30 36.95
CA TYR A 26 12.91 23.96 37.38
C TYR A 26 13.89 23.53 38.47
N GLU A 27 13.40 23.31 39.70
CA GLU A 27 14.19 22.66 40.75
C GLU A 27 13.87 21.16 40.80
N PRO A 28 14.88 20.28 40.99
CA PRO A 28 14.69 18.84 41.07
C PRO A 28 14.43 18.42 42.52
N HIS A 29 13.38 17.61 42.73
CA HIS A 29 13.21 16.85 43.97
C HIS A 29 13.70 15.42 43.75
N ASP A 30 14.82 15.09 44.38
CA ASP A 30 15.23 13.72 44.68
C ASP A 30 14.32 13.10 45.76
N GLN A 31 13.91 11.84 45.59
CA GLN A 31 14.33 10.73 46.47
C GLN A 31 13.63 9.40 46.12
N VAL A 32 14.42 8.53 45.49
CA VAL A 32 14.65 7.10 45.77
C VAL A 32 13.64 6.40 46.68
N LEU A 33 12.88 5.47 46.11
CA LEU A 33 12.44 4.24 46.78
C LEU A 33 13.07 3.04 46.05
N LEU A 34 14.02 2.41 46.75
CA LEU A 34 14.67 1.15 46.37
C LEU A 34 13.64 0.00 46.49
N GLY A 35 13.22 -0.53 45.34
CA GLY A 35 12.41 -1.73 45.25
C GLY A 35 12.92 -2.63 44.12
N SER A 36 13.51 -3.77 44.50
CA SER A 36 13.68 -5.02 43.73
C SER A 36 14.26 -4.93 42.30
N ARG A 37 15.50 -5.42 42.14
CA ARG A 37 16.12 -5.68 40.83
C ARG A 37 15.24 -6.62 39.99
N PRO A 38 14.84 -6.25 38.75
CA PRO A 38 14.31 -7.22 37.81
C PRO A 38 15.43 -8.18 37.38
N GLU A 39 15.10 -9.47 37.33
CA GLU A 39 15.91 -10.55 36.73
C GLU A 39 16.45 -10.11 35.35
N PRO A 40 17.71 -10.44 34.99
CA PRO A 40 18.22 -10.17 33.66
C PRO A 40 17.38 -10.92 32.64
N LEU A 41 16.62 -10.16 31.83
CA LEU A 41 15.92 -10.68 30.67
C LEU A 41 16.92 -11.48 29.82
N LEU A 42 16.60 -12.75 29.59
CA LEU A 42 17.30 -13.58 28.62
C LEU A 42 17.41 -12.79 27.31
N LEU A 43 18.63 -12.41 26.96
CA LEU A 43 18.95 -11.78 25.70
C LEU A 43 18.53 -12.74 24.60
N ILE A 44 17.41 -12.43 23.95
CA ILE A 44 17.05 -13.07 22.68
C ILE A 44 18.23 -12.77 21.74
N PRO A 45 18.87 -13.79 21.13
CA PRO A 45 19.94 -13.55 20.18
C PRO A 45 19.40 -12.64 19.06
N PRO A 46 20.21 -11.68 18.56
CA PRO A 46 19.79 -10.86 17.44
C PRO A 46 19.38 -11.77 16.26
N PRO A 47 18.38 -11.36 15.46
CA PRO A 47 18.03 -12.10 14.26
C PRO A 47 19.30 -12.36 13.45
N SER A 48 19.40 -13.56 12.89
CA SER A 48 20.55 -13.96 12.07
C SER A 48 20.79 -12.92 10.96
N PRO A 49 22.05 -12.67 10.55
CA PRO A 49 22.34 -11.70 9.51
C PRO A 49 21.46 -11.95 8.30
N ARG A 50 20.66 -10.95 7.91
CA ARG A 50 19.73 -11.00 6.77
C ARG A 50 20.49 -11.57 5.57
N GLN A 51 20.16 -12.79 5.16
CA GLN A 51 20.72 -13.37 3.95
C GLN A 51 20.20 -12.51 2.81
N GLN A 52 21.08 -11.67 2.22
CA GLN A 52 20.72 -10.88 1.05
C GLN A 52 20.35 -11.84 -0.06
N VAL A 53 19.05 -11.93 -0.35
CA VAL A 53 18.56 -12.74 -1.45
C VAL A 53 18.84 -11.97 -2.73
N GLN A 54 19.68 -12.56 -3.58
CA GLN A 54 19.87 -12.05 -4.93
C GLN A 54 18.74 -12.54 -5.83
N VAL A 55 18.21 -11.63 -6.65
CA VAL A 55 17.16 -11.95 -7.61
C VAL A 55 17.69 -11.83 -9.03
N ASP A 56 17.28 -12.77 -9.89
CA ASP A 56 17.62 -12.76 -11.31
C ASP A 56 16.71 -11.80 -12.07
N LEU A 57 17.00 -10.50 -11.94
CA LEU A 57 16.25 -9.43 -12.61
C LEU A 57 16.26 -9.61 -14.14
N GLN A 58 17.42 -9.94 -14.71
CA GLN A 58 17.56 -10.15 -16.15
C GLN A 58 16.78 -11.37 -16.64
N GLY A 59 16.75 -12.45 -15.85
CA GLY A 59 15.88 -13.60 -16.08
C GLY A 59 14.40 -13.22 -16.06
N PHE A 60 13.98 -12.41 -15.10
CA PHE A 60 12.62 -11.87 -15.04
C PHE A 60 12.26 -11.06 -16.30
N LEU A 61 13.10 -10.12 -16.75
CA LEU A 61 12.82 -9.30 -17.95
C LEU A 61 12.62 -10.18 -19.19
N ARG A 62 13.50 -11.17 -19.41
CA ARG A 62 13.39 -12.12 -20.54
C ARG A 62 12.13 -12.98 -20.42
N GLN A 63 11.78 -13.41 -19.21
CA GLN A 63 10.57 -14.19 -18.98
C GLN A 63 9.32 -13.36 -19.29
N LEU A 64 9.29 -12.10 -18.87
CA LEU A 64 8.19 -11.19 -19.14
C LEU A 64 8.02 -10.96 -20.65
N GLU A 65 9.11 -10.63 -21.37
CA GLU A 65 9.09 -10.49 -22.84
C GLU A 65 8.57 -11.75 -23.52
N SER A 66 9.05 -12.93 -23.09
CA SER A 66 8.62 -14.22 -23.64
C SER A 66 7.13 -14.50 -23.41
N GLN A 67 6.64 -14.25 -22.20
CA GLN A 67 5.22 -14.41 -21.85
C GLN A 67 4.31 -13.39 -22.55
N MET A 68 4.85 -12.24 -22.91
CA MET A 68 4.15 -11.16 -23.59
C MET A 68 4.26 -11.24 -25.12
N GLY A 69 4.77 -12.31 -25.73
CA GLY A 69 5.24 -12.38 -27.13
C GLY A 69 4.33 -11.90 -28.29
N ASP A 70 3.08 -11.53 -28.05
CA ASP A 70 2.16 -10.83 -28.96
C ASP A 70 2.09 -9.31 -28.76
N VAL A 71 2.71 -8.80 -27.69
CA VAL A 71 2.77 -7.41 -27.25
C VAL A 71 4.23 -6.97 -27.23
N VAL A 72 4.52 -5.82 -27.84
CA VAL A 72 5.86 -5.23 -27.75
C VAL A 72 6.03 -4.66 -26.35
N VAL A 73 7.04 -5.15 -25.63
CA VAL A 73 7.44 -4.65 -24.32
C VAL A 73 8.77 -3.92 -24.47
N SER A 74 8.78 -2.64 -24.13
CA SER A 74 10.01 -1.86 -23.97
C SER A 74 10.23 -1.55 -22.49
N TYR A 75 11.50 -1.36 -22.10
CA TYR A 75 11.86 -0.98 -20.73
C TYR A 75 12.52 0.38 -20.76
N ALA A 76 11.88 1.38 -20.14
CA ALA A 76 12.50 2.70 -20.05
C ALA A 76 13.47 2.76 -18.86
N GLU A 77 13.07 2.24 -17.71
CA GLU A 77 13.89 2.31 -16.49
C GLU A 77 13.83 1.02 -15.69
N VAL A 78 15.01 0.46 -15.43
CA VAL A 78 15.19 -0.71 -14.57
C VAL A 78 16.27 -0.36 -13.55
N ASP A 79 15.91 -0.32 -12.27
CA ASP A 79 16.87 -0.02 -11.20
C ASP A 79 17.82 -1.22 -11.00
N ASP A 80 19.10 -1.05 -11.38
CA ASP A 80 20.14 -2.09 -11.25
C ASP A 80 20.33 -2.58 -9.81
N ASN A 81 20.04 -1.74 -8.82
CA ASN A 81 20.15 -2.08 -7.40
C ASN A 81 19.05 -3.03 -6.90
N LEU A 82 18.04 -3.33 -7.71
CA LEU A 82 17.00 -4.31 -7.36
C LEU A 82 17.50 -5.75 -7.34
N SER A 83 18.71 -6.03 -7.90
CA SER A 83 19.33 -7.35 -7.77
C SER A 83 19.59 -7.75 -6.31
N SER A 84 19.63 -6.79 -5.38
CA SER A 84 19.61 -7.01 -3.94
C SER A 84 18.27 -6.57 -3.37
N LEU A 85 17.46 -7.52 -2.91
CA LEU A 85 16.14 -7.21 -2.34
C LEU A 85 16.25 -6.33 -1.08
N ASN A 86 15.38 -5.32 -0.99
CA ASN A 86 15.22 -4.47 0.20
C ASN A 86 14.32 -5.12 1.27
N GLY A 87 14.62 -6.36 1.68
CA GLY A 87 13.81 -7.09 2.66
C GLY A 87 13.92 -8.60 2.51
N ARG A 88 13.15 -9.34 3.31
CA ARG A 88 13.02 -10.80 3.21
C ARG A 88 12.11 -11.19 2.06
N VAL A 89 12.26 -12.42 1.58
CA VAL A 89 11.33 -13.07 0.66
C VAL A 89 10.19 -13.68 1.48
N PRO A 90 8.93 -13.25 1.29
CA PRO A 90 7.77 -13.88 1.90
C PRO A 90 7.33 -15.11 1.11
N THR A 91 6.52 -15.95 1.73
CA THR A 91 5.78 -17.03 1.06
C THR A 91 4.55 -16.49 0.33
N GLY A 92 4.01 -17.25 -0.62
CA GLY A 92 2.75 -16.92 -1.28
C GLY A 92 1.58 -16.73 -0.29
N PRO A 93 1.35 -17.65 0.66
CA PRO A 93 0.31 -17.51 1.67
C PRO A 93 0.45 -16.27 2.57
N GLU A 94 1.66 -15.92 3.00
CA GLU A 94 1.89 -14.68 3.76
C GLU A 94 1.44 -13.45 2.96
N LEU A 95 1.74 -13.41 1.66
CA LEU A 95 1.42 -12.26 0.82
C LEU A 95 -0.07 -12.13 0.51
N VAL A 96 -0.79 -13.27 0.39
CA VAL A 96 -2.26 -13.29 0.30
C VAL A 96 -2.86 -12.73 1.57
N ALA A 97 -2.43 -13.19 2.75
CA ALA A 97 -2.95 -12.69 4.02
C ALA A 97 -2.75 -11.17 4.18
N MET A 98 -1.60 -10.64 3.74
CA MET A 98 -1.37 -9.20 3.72
C MET A 98 -2.28 -8.45 2.74
N ALA A 99 -2.50 -8.99 1.54
CA ALA A 99 -3.39 -8.40 0.56
C ALA A 99 -4.85 -8.37 1.05
N ASP A 100 -5.31 -9.41 1.75
CA ASP A 100 -6.63 -9.47 2.38
C ASP A 100 -6.75 -8.43 3.49
N THR A 101 -5.76 -8.34 4.38
CA THR A 101 -5.71 -7.30 5.42
C THR A 101 -5.76 -5.88 4.81
N LEU A 102 -5.03 -5.64 3.72
CA LEU A 102 -5.07 -4.37 3.02
C LEU A 102 -6.47 -4.10 2.44
N GLN A 103 -7.13 -5.08 1.84
CA GLN A 103 -8.49 -4.90 1.31
C GLN A 103 -9.54 -4.65 2.40
N GLU A 104 -9.48 -5.40 3.50
CA GLU A 104 -10.53 -5.41 4.51
C GLU A 104 -10.37 -4.31 5.57
N GLN A 105 -9.13 -4.01 5.96
CA GLN A 105 -8.86 -3.29 7.21
C GLN A 105 -8.16 -1.95 7.01
N SER A 106 -7.49 -1.75 5.87
CA SER A 106 -6.71 -0.55 5.65
C SER A 106 -7.58 0.63 5.18
N GLY A 107 -8.66 0.36 4.45
CA GLY A 107 -9.44 1.42 3.80
C GLY A 107 -8.76 1.98 2.54
N VAL A 108 -7.73 1.31 2.01
CA VAL A 108 -7.25 1.57 0.65
C VAL A 108 -8.39 1.30 -0.35
N PRO A 109 -8.75 2.26 -1.23
CA PRO A 109 -9.92 2.13 -2.10
C PRO A 109 -9.62 1.34 -3.38
N PHE A 110 -9.38 0.04 -3.27
CA PHE A 110 -9.01 -0.81 -4.42
C PHE A 110 -10.09 -0.89 -5.51
N GLU A 111 -11.37 -0.81 -5.16
CA GLU A 111 -12.46 -0.77 -6.15
C GLU A 111 -12.62 0.60 -6.83
N TYR A 112 -11.91 1.64 -6.37
CA TYR A 112 -11.81 2.92 -7.06
C TYR A 112 -10.66 2.89 -8.05
N ILE A 113 -10.95 2.40 -9.25
CA ILE A 113 -9.96 2.20 -10.30
C ILE A 113 -9.70 3.49 -11.11
N ARG A 114 -10.61 4.47 -11.11
CA ARG A 114 -10.48 5.71 -11.91
C ARG A 114 -9.12 6.39 -11.83
N ASP A 115 -8.53 6.47 -10.63
CA ASP A 115 -7.21 7.05 -10.42
C ASP A 115 -6.62 6.50 -9.11
N GLY A 116 -5.43 6.98 -8.70
CA GLY A 116 -4.83 6.73 -7.39
C GLY A 116 -4.02 5.45 -7.30
N CYS A 117 -3.72 4.80 -8.42
CA CYS A 117 -2.87 3.60 -8.44
C CYS A 117 -1.53 3.82 -7.75
N TYR A 118 -0.92 4.99 -7.96
CA TYR A 118 0.32 5.42 -7.30
C TYR A 118 0.18 5.48 -5.78
N ALA A 119 -0.92 6.04 -5.26
CA ALA A 119 -1.21 6.12 -3.83
C ALA A 119 -1.41 4.72 -3.21
N ARG A 120 -2.26 3.88 -3.83
CA ARG A 120 -2.50 2.50 -3.38
C ARG A 120 -1.21 1.69 -3.35
N ALA A 121 -0.43 1.75 -4.44
CA ALA A 121 0.84 1.04 -4.54
C ALA A 121 1.86 1.52 -3.49
N HIS A 122 1.88 2.81 -3.18
CA HIS A 122 2.80 3.38 -2.19
C HIS A 122 2.43 2.96 -0.77
N MET A 123 1.14 2.90 -0.44
CA MET A 123 0.66 2.45 0.87
C MET A 123 0.89 0.95 1.08
N MET A 124 0.72 0.13 0.03
CA MET A 124 1.11 -1.28 0.07
C MET A 124 2.63 -1.44 0.26
N ALA A 125 3.45 -0.67 -0.46
CA ALA A 125 4.90 -0.70 -0.32
C ALA A 125 5.36 -0.32 1.10
N GLU A 126 4.68 0.64 1.74
CA GLU A 126 4.92 0.97 3.14
C GLU A 126 4.53 -0.17 4.09
N SER A 127 3.39 -0.83 3.87
CA SER A 127 3.04 -2.03 4.65
C SER A 127 4.12 -3.12 4.51
N PHE A 128 4.60 -3.39 3.30
CA PHE A 128 5.71 -4.34 3.10
C PHE A 128 6.98 -3.92 3.82
N ARG A 129 7.36 -2.64 3.76
CA ARG A 129 8.52 -2.10 4.46
C ARG A 129 8.40 -2.30 5.98
N GLN A 130 7.23 -2.02 6.55
CA GLN A 130 6.96 -2.21 7.98
C GLN A 130 7.12 -3.69 8.39
N HIS A 131 6.74 -4.64 7.53
CA HIS A 131 6.90 -6.07 7.79
C HIS A 131 8.25 -6.65 7.35
N GLY A 132 9.19 -5.79 6.93
CA GLY A 132 10.52 -6.19 6.46
C GLY A 132 10.50 -7.02 5.17
N ILE A 133 9.40 -6.96 4.41
CA ILE A 133 9.21 -7.69 3.15
C ILE A 133 9.80 -6.88 2.00
N ASN A 134 10.45 -7.59 1.08
CA ASN A 134 10.97 -6.99 -0.13
C ASN A 134 9.85 -6.41 -0.99
N SER A 135 10.12 -5.26 -1.61
CA SER A 135 9.24 -4.73 -2.64
C SER A 135 10.05 -3.90 -3.63
N ALA A 136 9.53 -3.83 -4.85
CA ALA A 136 9.80 -2.87 -5.89
C ALA A 136 8.46 -2.33 -6.40
N LYS A 137 8.48 -1.47 -7.42
CA LYS A 137 7.28 -1.11 -8.19
C LYS A 137 7.45 -1.48 -9.65
N ILE A 138 6.38 -1.98 -10.24
CA ILE A 138 6.24 -2.13 -11.68
C ILE A 138 5.27 -1.06 -12.18
N PHE A 139 5.74 -0.18 -13.05
CA PHE A 139 4.91 0.77 -13.79
C PHE A 139 4.73 0.25 -15.21
N VAL A 140 3.51 0.37 -15.72
CA VAL A 140 3.18 0.03 -17.12
C VAL A 140 2.58 1.27 -17.75
N LYS A 141 3.12 1.69 -18.90
CA LYS A 141 2.69 2.85 -19.67
C LYS A 141 2.21 2.39 -21.05
N GLY A 142 1.14 2.99 -21.54
CA GLY A 142 0.56 2.64 -22.85
C GLY A 142 -0.91 3.01 -22.96
N SER A 143 -1.61 2.38 -23.91
CA SER A 143 -3.07 2.46 -24.03
C SER A 143 -3.70 1.45 -23.07
N LEU A 144 -4.04 1.90 -21.86
CA LEU A 144 -4.58 1.03 -20.83
C LEU A 144 -6.04 1.35 -20.57
N GLY A 145 -6.84 0.34 -20.25
CA GLY A 145 -8.20 0.53 -19.79
C GLY A 145 -8.82 -0.74 -19.24
N CYS A 146 -9.77 -0.55 -18.35
CA CYS A 146 -10.44 -1.63 -17.63
C CYS A 146 -11.84 -1.17 -17.20
N GLU A 147 -12.70 -2.13 -16.90
CA GLU A 147 -13.99 -1.89 -16.29
C GLU A 147 -14.14 -2.73 -15.02
N ASN A 148 -14.84 -2.16 -14.04
CA ASN A 148 -15.34 -2.89 -12.89
C ASN A 148 -16.83 -2.57 -12.67
N LYS A 149 -17.39 -3.04 -11.55
CA LYS A 149 -18.79 -2.84 -11.20
C LYS A 149 -19.24 -1.36 -11.19
N TYR A 150 -18.34 -0.42 -10.90
CA TYR A 150 -18.66 0.99 -10.69
C TYR A 150 -18.10 1.92 -11.77
N GLN A 151 -17.07 1.51 -12.50
CA GLN A 151 -16.25 2.40 -13.32
C GLN A 151 -15.78 1.71 -14.61
N ASP A 152 -15.75 2.46 -15.71
CA ASP A 152 -15.08 2.14 -16.97
C ASP A 152 -14.07 3.27 -17.23
N VAL A 153 -12.80 2.92 -17.42
CA VAL A 153 -11.67 3.84 -17.27
C VAL A 153 -10.57 3.56 -18.28
N GLN A 154 -9.85 4.63 -18.62
CA GLN A 154 -8.66 4.59 -19.45
C GLN A 154 -7.54 5.31 -18.73
N TRP A 155 -6.32 4.78 -18.83
CA TRP A 155 -5.13 5.35 -18.24
C TRP A 155 -3.99 5.39 -19.26
N TRP A 156 -3.08 6.33 -19.06
CA TRP A 156 -1.80 6.33 -19.77
C TRP A 156 -0.73 5.51 -19.03
N TYR A 157 -0.95 5.21 -17.74
CA TYR A 157 -0.13 4.29 -16.96
C TYR A 157 -0.90 3.63 -15.81
N HIS A 158 -0.37 2.52 -15.32
CA HIS A 158 -0.80 1.88 -14.07
C HIS A 158 0.42 1.40 -13.28
N VAL A 159 0.28 1.24 -11.96
CA VAL A 159 1.37 0.83 -11.07
C VAL A 159 0.87 -0.06 -9.95
N ALA A 160 1.71 -1.04 -9.60
CA ALA A 160 1.53 -1.88 -8.43
C ALA A 160 2.90 -2.29 -7.82
N PRO A 161 2.92 -2.72 -6.55
CA PRO A 161 4.08 -3.36 -5.96
C PRO A 161 4.46 -4.65 -6.69
N LEU A 162 5.76 -4.83 -6.90
CA LEU A 162 6.38 -6.05 -7.40
C LEU A 162 7.17 -6.67 -6.24
N VAL A 163 6.80 -7.90 -5.86
CA VAL A 163 7.40 -8.62 -4.72
C VAL A 163 7.95 -9.95 -5.21
N TRP A 164 9.17 -10.29 -4.80
CA TRP A 164 9.70 -11.63 -4.99
C TRP A 164 9.23 -12.50 -3.84
N ILE A 165 8.53 -13.59 -4.17
CA ILE A 165 8.03 -14.59 -3.23
C ILE A 165 8.76 -15.90 -3.39
N GLU A 166 8.78 -16.71 -2.34
CA GLU A 166 9.30 -18.08 -2.42
C GLU A 166 8.32 -18.94 -3.24
N ASP A 167 8.80 -19.47 -4.37
CA ASP A 167 8.07 -20.46 -5.14
C ASP A 167 8.05 -21.80 -4.39
N GLU A 168 6.86 -22.28 -4.03
CA GLU A 168 6.71 -23.51 -3.22
C GLU A 168 7.28 -24.76 -3.92
N ALA A 169 7.32 -24.79 -5.25
CA ALA A 169 7.79 -25.94 -6.00
C ALA A 169 9.32 -26.00 -6.10
N THR A 170 9.98 -24.85 -6.21
CA THR A 170 11.43 -24.76 -6.47
C THR A 170 12.24 -24.18 -5.32
N GLY A 171 11.58 -23.56 -4.33
CA GLY A 171 12.21 -22.80 -3.23
C GLY A 171 12.94 -21.54 -3.72
N ARG A 172 12.71 -21.12 -4.97
CA ARG A 172 13.40 -19.97 -5.57
C ARG A 172 12.53 -18.72 -5.51
N PRO A 173 13.12 -17.53 -5.35
CA PRO A 173 12.37 -16.29 -5.46
C PRO A 173 11.79 -16.10 -6.87
N VAL A 174 10.49 -15.87 -6.98
CA VAL A 174 9.77 -15.55 -8.22
C VAL A 174 9.00 -14.23 -8.07
N PRO A 175 8.97 -13.37 -9.11
CA PRO A 175 8.29 -12.09 -9.04
C PRO A 175 6.77 -12.25 -9.11
N ARG A 176 6.06 -11.47 -8.30
CA ARG A 176 4.60 -11.35 -8.29
C ARG A 176 4.16 -9.91 -8.15
N VAL A 177 3.07 -9.55 -8.81
CA VAL A 177 2.41 -8.25 -8.65
C VAL A 177 1.30 -8.36 -7.63
N ILE A 178 1.25 -7.43 -6.69
CA ILE A 178 0.20 -7.35 -5.66
C ILE A 178 -0.71 -6.19 -5.99
N ASP A 179 -1.89 -6.49 -6.54
CA ASP A 179 -2.85 -5.46 -6.91
C ASP A 179 -4.29 -5.94 -6.69
N PRO A 180 -4.84 -5.73 -5.47
CA PRO A 180 -6.22 -6.08 -5.16
C PRO A 180 -7.28 -5.41 -6.04
N SER A 181 -6.93 -4.33 -6.75
CA SER A 181 -7.83 -3.72 -7.73
C SER A 181 -8.12 -4.66 -8.91
N PHE A 182 -7.23 -5.63 -9.15
CA PHE A 182 -7.31 -6.55 -10.29
C PHE A 182 -7.17 -8.02 -9.91
N GLY A 183 -6.85 -8.40 -8.68
CA GLY A 183 -6.79 -9.81 -8.28
C GLY A 183 -6.65 -10.02 -6.79
N GLU A 184 -7.38 -11.01 -6.26
CA GLU A 184 -7.32 -11.41 -4.85
C GLU A 184 -5.99 -12.09 -4.49
N LYS A 185 -5.23 -12.56 -5.48
CA LYS A 185 -3.98 -13.30 -5.30
C LYS A 185 -2.83 -12.57 -5.97
N PRO A 186 -1.59 -12.78 -5.48
CA PRO A 186 -0.39 -12.36 -6.19
C PRO A 186 -0.42 -12.83 -7.65
N LEU A 187 -0.31 -11.90 -8.59
CA LEU A 187 -0.41 -12.16 -10.01
C LEU A 187 0.96 -12.33 -10.66
N GLU A 188 1.03 -13.14 -11.71
CA GLU A 188 2.18 -13.09 -12.62
C GLU A 188 2.22 -11.71 -13.32
N PRO A 189 3.39 -11.06 -13.47
CA PRO A 189 3.47 -9.72 -14.09
C PRO A 189 2.83 -9.64 -15.49
N ALA A 190 3.03 -10.67 -16.33
CA ALA A 190 2.41 -10.73 -17.65
C ALA A 190 0.88 -10.85 -17.58
N GLU A 191 0.35 -11.62 -16.61
CA GLU A 191 -1.09 -11.74 -16.40
C GLU A 191 -1.68 -10.40 -15.96
N TRP A 192 -1.05 -9.73 -15.00
CA TRP A 192 -1.48 -8.42 -14.51
C TRP A 192 -1.53 -7.39 -15.63
N ILE A 193 -0.47 -7.26 -16.44
CA ILE A 193 -0.41 -6.36 -17.61
C ILE A 193 -1.57 -6.62 -18.58
N ARG A 194 -1.85 -7.91 -18.89
CA ARG A 194 -2.90 -8.27 -19.85
C ARG A 194 -4.31 -7.92 -19.39
N ARG A 195 -4.54 -7.73 -18.08
CA ARG A 195 -5.88 -7.36 -17.57
C ARG A 195 -6.35 -5.98 -18.02
N PHE A 196 -5.44 -5.08 -18.36
CA PHE A 196 -5.76 -3.70 -18.73
C PHE A 196 -5.06 -3.20 -19.99
N ASN A 197 -4.23 -4.00 -20.65
CA ASN A 197 -3.65 -3.62 -21.94
C ASN A 197 -4.73 -3.65 -23.05
N GLN A 198 -4.97 -2.51 -23.71
CA GLN A 198 -5.91 -2.42 -24.83
C GLN A 198 -5.26 -2.68 -26.20
N GLY A 199 -4.00 -3.11 -26.21
CA GLY A 199 -3.20 -3.39 -27.39
C GLY A 199 -2.17 -2.31 -27.68
N GLY A 200 -1.23 -2.64 -28.58
CA GLY A 200 -0.09 -1.79 -28.89
C GLY A 200 1.15 -2.12 -28.06
N GLU A 201 2.16 -1.25 -28.17
CA GLU A 201 3.37 -1.32 -27.36
C GLU A 201 3.08 -0.86 -25.93
N ILE A 202 3.70 -1.54 -24.97
CA ILE A 202 3.74 -1.10 -23.58
C ILE A 202 5.19 -0.80 -23.18
N GLU A 203 5.34 0.23 -22.38
CA GLU A 203 6.63 0.60 -21.77
C GLU A 203 6.57 0.28 -20.27
N VAL A 204 7.56 -0.45 -19.77
CA VAL A 204 7.60 -0.95 -18.38
C VAL A 204 8.76 -0.31 -17.63
N ASP A 205 8.49 0.21 -16.43
CA ASP A 205 9.54 0.57 -15.47
C ASP A 205 9.53 -0.40 -14.29
N ILE A 206 10.71 -0.86 -13.87
CA ILE A 206 10.90 -1.68 -12.67
C ILE A 206 11.87 -0.96 -11.75
N VAL A 207 11.33 -0.36 -10.70
CA VAL A 207 12.04 0.64 -9.88
C VAL A 207 11.88 0.36 -8.40
N SER A 208 12.74 0.98 -7.60
CA SER A 208 12.70 0.85 -6.14
C SER A 208 11.36 1.31 -5.53
N SER A 209 10.98 0.69 -4.41
CA SER A 209 9.73 0.99 -3.70
C SER A 209 9.48 2.45 -3.35
N PRO A 210 10.46 3.33 -3.14
CA PRO A 210 10.17 4.76 -2.95
C PRO A 210 9.53 5.47 -4.14
N GLN A 211 9.77 5.02 -5.37
CA GLN A 211 9.32 5.72 -6.58
C GLN A 211 7.79 5.85 -6.60
N TYR A 212 7.27 7.08 -6.66
CA TYR A 212 5.84 7.36 -6.54
C TYR A 212 5.14 7.46 -7.90
N TYR A 213 5.76 8.18 -8.84
CA TYR A 213 5.28 8.32 -10.22
C TYR A 213 6.18 7.59 -11.22
N PRO A 214 5.73 7.32 -12.47
CA PRO A 214 6.60 6.80 -13.51
C PRO A 214 7.86 7.64 -13.68
N VAL A 215 8.97 7.01 -14.04
CA VAL A 215 10.21 7.76 -14.26
C VAL A 215 10.03 8.66 -15.48
N GLY A 216 10.51 9.90 -15.38
CA GLY A 216 10.28 10.95 -16.37
C GLY A 216 9.11 11.89 -16.02
N TYR A 217 8.23 11.50 -15.09
CA TYR A 217 7.15 12.38 -14.59
C TYR A 217 7.53 13.14 -13.30
N GLY A 218 8.80 13.08 -12.89
CA GLY A 218 9.29 13.72 -11.68
C GLY A 218 10.75 13.42 -11.40
N ARG A 219 11.21 13.79 -10.19
CA ARG A 219 12.52 13.37 -9.69
C ARG A 219 12.42 11.94 -9.19
N ARG A 220 13.55 11.22 -9.21
CA ARG A 220 13.63 9.92 -8.54
C ARG A 220 13.42 10.10 -7.04
N ASP A 221 12.47 9.34 -6.50
CA ASP A 221 12.15 9.38 -5.08
C ASP A 221 13.16 8.53 -4.31
N ARG A 222 13.57 9.03 -3.14
CA ARG A 222 14.64 8.40 -2.35
C ARG A 222 14.13 7.66 -1.13
N THR A 223 12.95 8.01 -0.65
CA THR A 223 12.36 7.52 0.60
C THR A 223 10.86 7.35 0.39
N LEU A 224 10.28 6.27 0.93
CA LEU A 224 8.83 6.07 0.92
C LEU A 224 8.15 7.21 1.70
N GLU A 225 8.75 7.66 2.79
CA GLU A 225 8.20 8.67 3.69
C GLU A 225 7.93 10.03 3.01
N ALA A 226 8.55 10.30 1.86
CA ALA A 226 8.40 11.57 1.16
C ALA A 226 6.99 11.76 0.56
N HIS A 227 6.32 10.69 0.15
CA HIS A 227 5.01 10.73 -0.50
C HIS A 227 3.92 10.03 0.31
N LEU A 228 4.23 9.52 1.51
CA LEU A 228 3.22 8.87 2.35
C LEU A 228 2.05 9.79 2.72
N PRO A 229 2.27 11.06 3.15
CA PRO A 229 1.14 11.97 3.44
C PRO A 229 0.23 12.16 2.23
N ASP A 230 0.81 12.38 1.04
CA ASP A 230 0.06 12.56 -0.20
C ASP A 230 -0.69 11.29 -0.60
N ALA A 231 -0.08 10.11 -0.41
CA ALA A 231 -0.73 8.83 -0.71
C ALA A 231 -1.92 8.55 0.21
N VAL A 232 -1.80 8.91 1.49
CA VAL A 232 -2.88 8.79 2.48
C VAL A 232 -4.03 9.73 2.12
N ASP A 233 -3.75 11.01 1.89
CA ASP A 233 -4.75 12.02 1.54
C ASP A 233 -5.53 11.64 0.27
N VAL A 234 -4.81 11.23 -0.78
CA VAL A 234 -5.42 10.75 -2.03
C VAL A 234 -6.30 9.51 -1.79
N SER A 235 -5.83 8.56 -0.98
CA SER A 235 -6.59 7.34 -0.71
C SER A 235 -7.83 7.57 0.16
N GLN A 236 -7.77 8.52 1.11
CA GLN A 236 -8.93 8.95 1.88
C GLN A 236 -10.00 9.58 0.98
N GLY A 237 -9.60 10.52 0.11
CA GLY A 237 -10.51 11.14 -0.86
C GLY A 237 -11.16 10.13 -1.81
N TYR A 238 -10.37 9.18 -2.32
CA TYR A 238 -10.90 8.13 -3.20
C TYR A 238 -11.73 7.07 -2.47
N ALA A 239 -11.51 6.84 -1.18
CA ALA A 239 -12.40 6.02 -0.36
C ALA A 239 -13.76 6.67 -0.17
N GLU A 240 -13.81 7.99 0.03
CA GLU A 240 -15.06 8.75 0.09
C GLU A 240 -15.80 8.73 -1.27
N ASP A 241 -15.08 8.94 -2.38
CA ASP A 241 -15.66 8.85 -3.71
C ASP A 241 -16.23 7.45 -4.02
N LEU A 242 -15.49 6.40 -3.65
CA LEU A 242 -15.92 5.01 -3.79
C LEU A 242 -17.17 4.73 -2.98
N HIS A 243 -17.23 5.23 -1.74
CA HIS A 243 -18.40 5.13 -0.90
C HIS A 243 -19.63 5.76 -1.60
N GLY A 244 -19.48 6.96 -2.15
CA GLY A 244 -20.52 7.62 -2.94
C GLY A 244 -20.90 6.85 -4.21
N LEU A 245 -19.94 6.22 -4.90
CA LEU A 245 -20.19 5.36 -6.06
C LEU A 245 -21.03 4.14 -5.67
N LYS A 246 -20.66 3.43 -4.60
CA LYS A 246 -21.40 2.27 -4.10
C LYS A 246 -22.85 2.62 -3.78
N GLN A 247 -23.09 3.74 -3.11
CA GLN A 247 -24.46 4.23 -2.84
C GLN A 247 -25.24 4.52 -4.12
N ARG A 248 -24.63 5.17 -5.11
CA ARG A 248 -25.27 5.43 -6.42
C ARG A 248 -25.60 4.15 -7.18
N HIS A 249 -24.83 3.09 -6.96
CA HIS A 249 -25.09 1.74 -7.51
C HIS A 249 -26.07 0.91 -6.65
N GLY A 250 -26.70 1.52 -5.64
CA GLY A 250 -27.72 0.89 -4.82
C GLY A 250 -27.19 -0.04 -3.73
N GLU A 251 -25.90 0.04 -3.41
CA GLU A 251 -25.34 -0.71 -2.29
C GLU A 251 -25.71 -0.06 -0.96
N GLN A 252 -26.04 -0.89 0.02
CA GLN A 252 -26.22 -0.45 1.39
C GLN A 252 -24.84 -0.30 2.04
N THR A 253 -24.24 0.87 1.87
CA THR A 253 -23.07 1.25 2.66
C THR A 253 -23.55 1.78 4.01
N GLY A 254 -22.85 1.43 5.09
CA GLY A 254 -23.04 2.08 6.40
C GLY A 254 -22.66 3.57 6.33
N PRO A 255 -22.48 4.27 7.47
CA PRO A 255 -21.82 5.57 7.43
C PRO A 255 -20.41 5.43 6.83
N PHE A 256 -19.97 6.44 6.07
CA PHE A 256 -18.57 6.52 5.68
C PHE A 256 -17.71 6.64 6.93
N LEU A 257 -16.71 5.78 7.04
CA LEU A 257 -15.68 5.83 8.08
C LEU A 257 -14.41 6.28 7.39
N GLU A 258 -13.91 7.45 7.76
CA GLU A 258 -12.66 7.98 7.24
C GLU A 258 -11.51 7.03 7.61
N PRO A 259 -10.76 6.52 6.62
CA PRO A 259 -9.63 5.66 6.93
C PRO A 259 -8.51 6.50 7.54
N HIS A 260 -8.02 6.14 8.73
CA HIS A 260 -6.91 6.83 9.38
C HIS A 260 -5.62 6.01 9.26
N TRP A 261 -4.56 6.65 8.74
CA TRP A 261 -3.24 6.02 8.58
C TRP A 261 -2.25 6.31 9.71
N ASP A 262 -2.70 7.03 10.74
CA ASP A 262 -1.85 7.65 11.77
C ASP A 262 -1.34 6.71 12.88
N TYR A 263 -1.52 5.39 12.73
CA TYR A 263 -1.05 4.41 13.70
C TYR A 263 0.20 3.68 13.20
N PRO A 264 1.23 3.50 14.04
CA PRO A 264 2.23 2.45 13.81
C PRO A 264 1.49 1.11 13.63
N GLY A 265 1.58 0.49 12.44
CA GLY A 265 0.79 -0.68 12.08
C GLY A 265 -0.47 -0.40 11.23
N SER A 266 -0.64 0.80 10.67
CA SER A 266 -1.65 1.09 9.64
C SER A 266 -1.39 0.36 8.30
N GLY A 267 -0.28 -0.38 8.19
CA GLY A 267 -0.09 -1.46 7.22
C GLY A 267 -0.89 -2.74 7.51
N GLY A 268 -1.71 -2.73 8.57
CA GLY A 268 -2.54 -3.84 9.03
C GLY A 268 -1.73 -4.92 9.72
N SER A 269 -2.13 -5.32 10.94
CA SER A 269 -1.66 -6.57 11.53
C SER A 269 -2.26 -7.72 10.73
N TYR A 270 -1.44 -8.59 10.12
CA TYR A 270 -1.93 -9.80 9.48
C TYR A 270 -1.76 -11.01 10.41
N ARG A 271 -2.69 -11.97 10.31
CA ARG A 271 -2.62 -13.24 11.04
C ARG A 271 -2.15 -14.33 10.10
N TYR A 272 -1.10 -15.03 10.46
CA TYR A 272 -0.62 -16.21 9.74
C TYR A 272 -0.39 -17.35 10.73
N ALA A 273 -0.93 -18.54 10.41
CA ALA A 273 -0.70 -19.78 11.16
C ALA A 273 -0.93 -19.69 12.69
N ASP A 274 -2.06 -19.13 13.13
CA ASP A 274 -2.45 -18.95 14.55
C ASP A 274 -1.47 -18.13 15.40
N GLN A 275 -0.55 -17.39 14.77
CA GLN A 275 0.38 -16.48 15.42
C GLN A 275 -0.01 -15.03 15.07
N ASP A 276 -0.27 -14.23 16.10
CA ASP A 276 -0.35 -12.76 15.96
C ASP A 276 1.10 -12.25 15.82
N GLU A 277 1.64 -12.24 14.59
CA GLU A 277 2.95 -11.66 14.32
C GLU A 277 2.80 -10.21 13.86
N THR A 278 2.92 -9.27 14.79
CA THR A 278 3.22 -7.88 14.43
C THR A 278 4.74 -7.73 14.33
N ILE A 279 5.28 -7.86 13.12
CA ILE A 279 6.71 -7.63 12.85
C ILE A 279 6.90 -6.11 12.76
N TYR A 280 7.45 -5.50 13.81
CA TYR A 280 7.96 -4.14 13.74
C TYR A 280 9.41 -4.16 13.23
N PRO A 281 9.83 -3.25 12.34
CA PRO A 281 11.25 -3.06 12.06
C PRO A 281 11.94 -2.52 13.32
N GLU A 282 13.15 -2.99 13.60
CA GLU A 282 13.99 -2.54 14.72
C GLU A 282 14.03 -1.01 14.82
N GLY A 283 13.51 -0.44 15.91
CA GLY A 283 13.58 1.00 16.19
C GLY A 283 12.39 1.63 16.92
N VAL A 284 11.25 0.94 17.07
CA VAL A 284 10.09 1.45 17.83
C VAL A 284 9.78 0.50 18.99
N LEU A 285 9.73 1.07 20.20
CA LEU A 285 9.72 0.37 21.49
C LEU A 285 8.53 -0.59 21.68
N VAL A 286 8.82 -1.75 22.27
CA VAL A 286 7.87 -2.79 22.67
C VAL A 286 7.11 -2.36 23.93
N GLY A 287 5.78 -2.32 23.84
CA GLY A 287 4.88 -2.15 24.98
C GLY A 287 4.19 -3.47 25.35
N ARG A 288 4.79 -4.23 26.26
CA ARG A 288 4.13 -5.37 26.93
C ARG A 288 3.10 -4.83 27.94
N GLN A 289 1.91 -4.44 27.47
CA GLN A 289 0.80 -4.03 28.33
C GLN A 289 -0.57 -4.22 27.65
N LEU A 290 -0.84 -5.39 27.07
CA LEU A 290 -2.21 -5.71 26.61
C LEU A 290 -2.60 -7.19 26.75
N LEU A 291 -1.94 -7.94 27.64
CA LEU A 291 -2.28 -9.34 27.93
C LEU A 291 -3.10 -9.54 29.21
N ASP A 292 -3.42 -8.49 29.97
CA ASP A 292 -4.17 -8.61 31.24
C ASP A 292 -5.65 -8.19 31.13
N ARG A 293 -6.22 -7.99 29.93
CA ARG A 293 -7.60 -7.49 29.78
C ARG A 293 -8.55 -8.21 28.84
N LEU A 294 -8.31 -9.47 28.46
CA LEU A 294 -9.31 -10.21 27.69
C LEU A 294 -9.52 -11.64 28.20
N PRO A 295 -10.47 -11.81 29.13
CA PRO A 295 -11.28 -13.01 29.11
C PRO A 295 -12.76 -12.66 29.16
N GLN A 296 -13.33 -11.98 28.15
CA GLN A 296 -14.79 -12.00 27.85
C GLN A 296 -15.09 -11.51 26.43
N LEU A 297 -14.83 -12.30 25.38
CA LEU A 297 -15.61 -12.21 24.13
C LEU A 297 -15.62 -13.60 23.48
N GLN A 298 -16.79 -14.24 23.48
CA GLN A 298 -17.06 -15.38 22.59
C GLN A 298 -17.42 -14.83 21.19
N PRO A 299 -16.99 -15.47 20.09
CA PRO A 299 -17.36 -15.02 18.77
C PRO A 299 -18.84 -15.33 18.49
N ALA A 300 -19.63 -14.29 18.22
CA ALA A 300 -20.90 -14.44 17.53
C ALA A 300 -20.58 -14.60 16.03
N VAL A 301 -20.79 -15.81 15.50
CA VAL A 301 -20.81 -16.07 14.07
C VAL A 301 -22.07 -15.42 13.49
N SER A 302 -21.92 -14.51 12.53
CA SER A 302 -23.03 -13.93 11.78
C SER A 302 -23.59 -14.96 10.79
N PRO A 303 -24.88 -15.36 10.89
CA PRO A 303 -25.50 -16.26 9.94
C PRO A 303 -26.08 -15.43 8.78
N SER A 304 -25.36 -15.31 7.66
CA SER A 304 -25.97 -14.79 6.43
C SER A 304 -25.37 -15.27 5.10
N TRP A 305 -24.68 -16.42 5.09
CA TRP A 305 -24.18 -17.03 3.84
C TRP A 305 -25.14 -18.07 3.22
N ASP A 306 -26.15 -18.54 3.95
CA ASP A 306 -27.06 -19.62 3.52
C ASP A 306 -28.39 -19.16 2.89
N SER A 307 -28.61 -17.86 2.67
CA SER A 307 -29.89 -17.32 2.19
C SER A 307 -29.85 -16.76 0.76
N ARG A 308 -29.34 -17.55 -0.19
CA ARG A 308 -29.55 -17.25 -1.63
C ARG A 308 -30.89 -17.83 -2.11
N PRO A 309 -31.67 -17.10 -2.94
CA PRO A 309 -32.87 -17.67 -3.57
C PRO A 309 -32.51 -18.82 -4.53
N GLU A 310 -33.27 -19.91 -4.50
CA GLU A 310 -33.16 -20.98 -5.51
C GLU A 310 -33.39 -20.40 -6.93
N GLY A 311 -32.48 -20.71 -7.86
CA GLY A 311 -32.57 -20.32 -9.27
C GLY A 311 -31.64 -19.19 -9.73
N TRP A 312 -30.73 -18.69 -8.89
CA TRP A 312 -29.79 -17.61 -9.25
C TRP A 312 -28.88 -17.96 -10.46
N GLU A 313 -28.61 -19.25 -10.67
CA GLU A 313 -27.78 -19.79 -11.76
C GLU A 313 -28.44 -19.70 -13.15
N GLN A 314 -29.76 -19.47 -13.23
CA GLN A 314 -30.48 -19.45 -14.50
C GLN A 314 -30.39 -18.11 -15.25
N ARG A 315 -29.80 -17.06 -14.65
CA ARG A 315 -29.56 -15.77 -15.32
C ARG A 315 -28.41 -15.75 -16.32
N PHE A 316 -27.63 -16.84 -16.42
CA PHE A 316 -26.46 -16.94 -17.31
C PHE A 316 -26.61 -17.97 -18.45
N ARG A 317 -27.82 -18.47 -18.71
CA ARG A 317 -28.05 -19.20 -19.97
C ARG A 317 -28.05 -18.20 -21.13
N ARG A 318 -26.98 -18.27 -21.91
CA ARG A 318 -26.75 -17.55 -23.17
C ARG A 318 -28.04 -17.50 -23.99
N ARG A 319 -28.42 -16.31 -24.47
CA ARG A 319 -29.12 -16.23 -25.75
C ARG A 319 -28.09 -16.57 -26.82
N GLU A 320 -28.16 -17.79 -27.31
CA GLU A 320 -27.58 -18.15 -28.61
C GLU A 320 -28.28 -17.36 -29.73
N PRO A 321 -27.61 -17.15 -30.87
CA PRO A 321 -27.75 -15.95 -31.71
C PRO A 321 -29.15 -15.64 -32.26
#